data_AF-A0A1I3GEE2-F1
#
_entry.id   AF-A0A1I3GEE2-F1
#
_cell.length_a   1.000
_cell.length_b   1.000
_cell.length_c   1.000
_cell.angle_alpha   90.00
_cell.angle_beta   90.00
_cell.angle_gamma   90.00
#
_symmetry.space_group_name_H-M   'P 1'
#
loop_
_entity.id
_entity.type
_entity.pdbx_description
1 polymer ?
#
loop_
_entity_poly.entity_id
_entity_poly.type
_entity_poly.pdbx_seq_one_letter_code
_entity_poly.pdbx_strand_id
1 'polypeptide(L)'
;MKKVFVFSLALLSVIALSTAPSKTAMAAMMEKDISADRALQIALNKAGYIESEVGYSHVEDDTEDGVRVYEVKLVVGHVEYTYEIDMTTGQILDSEVDL
;
A
#
# COMPACT_ATOMS: atom_id res chain seq x y z
N MET A 1 27.86 8.12 -10.93
CA MET A 1 26.74 7.45 -10.23
C MET A 1 25.46 8.13 -10.68
N LYS A 2 24.62 7.42 -11.44
CA LYS A 2 23.35 7.94 -11.97
C LYS A 2 22.41 6.73 -11.98
N LYS A 3 21.58 6.57 -10.94
CA LYS A 3 20.54 5.53 -10.94
C LYS A 3 19.44 6.03 -11.88
N VAL A 4 19.39 5.45 -13.07
CA VAL A 4 18.38 5.70 -14.09
C VAL A 4 17.08 5.03 -13.66
N PHE A 5 16.09 5.84 -13.29
CA PHE A 5 14.72 5.38 -13.07
C PHE A 5 14.05 5.24 -14.45
N VAL A 6 13.84 4.00 -14.88
CA VAL A 6 13.18 3.70 -16.16
C VAL A 6 11.67 3.61 -15.87
N PHE A 7 10.97 4.72 -16.08
CA PHE A 7 9.51 4.74 -16.18
C PHE A 7 9.12 4.38 -17.62
N SER A 8 8.68 3.14 -17.84
CA SER A 8 8.23 2.66 -19.15
C SER A 8 6.80 3.11 -19.43
N LEU A 9 6.61 3.67 -20.62
CA LEU A 9 5.39 4.27 -21.13
C LEU A 9 4.55 3.26 -21.96
N ALA A 10 3.23 3.31 -21.73
CA ALA A 10 2.10 3.00 -22.61
C ALA A 10 1.74 1.55 -23.03
N LEU A 11 0.46 1.21 -22.81
CA LEU A 11 -0.42 0.67 -23.87
C LEU A 11 -1.90 1.05 -23.58
N LEU A 12 -2.53 1.68 -24.57
CA LEU A 12 -3.97 2.00 -24.63
C LEU A 12 -4.81 0.71 -24.64
N SER A 13 -5.91 0.71 -23.88
CA SER A 13 -7.18 0.16 -24.38
C SER A 13 -8.35 0.93 -23.77
N VAL A 14 -9.21 1.46 -24.64
CA VAL A 14 -10.50 2.06 -24.28
C VAL A 14 -11.52 0.95 -24.37
N ILE A 15 -12.15 0.58 -23.26
CA ILE A 15 -13.43 -0.13 -23.25
C ILE A 15 -14.37 0.69 -22.38
N ALA A 16 -15.24 1.45 -23.05
CA ALA A 16 -16.40 2.06 -22.40
C ALA A 16 -17.41 0.94 -22.10
N LEU A 17 -17.49 0.52 -20.83
CA LEU A 17 -18.62 -0.22 -20.30
C LEU A 17 -19.17 0.58 -19.12
N SER A 18 -20.34 1.18 -19.33
CA SER A 18 -21.12 1.88 -18.31
C SER A 18 -21.52 0.90 -17.20
N THR A 19 -20.70 0.80 -16.16
CA THR A 19 -21.12 0.22 -14.88
C THR A 19 -21.62 1.35 -14.00
N ALA A 20 -22.93 1.41 -13.76
CA ALA A 20 -23.48 2.25 -12.71
C ALA A 20 -22.73 1.96 -11.40
N PRO A 21 -22.37 2.98 -10.60
CA PRO A 21 -21.70 2.73 -9.33
C PRO A 21 -22.67 1.93 -8.45
N SER A 22 -22.33 0.67 -8.16
CA SER A 22 -23.00 -0.10 -7.11
C SER A 22 -23.00 0.75 -5.84
N LYS A 23 -24.11 0.76 -5.11
CA LYS A 23 -24.28 1.53 -3.85
C LYS A 23 -23.18 1.26 -2.82
N THR A 24 -22.45 0.16 -2.97
CA THR A 24 -21.24 -0.22 -2.21
C THR A 24 -19.96 0.49 -2.67
N ALA A 25 -19.83 0.86 -3.94
CA ALA A 25 -18.70 1.61 -4.49
C ALA A 25 -18.77 3.12 -4.21
N MET A 26 -19.99 3.68 -4.07
CA MET A 26 -20.18 5.09 -3.71
C MET A 26 -19.80 5.38 -2.25
N ALA A 27 -19.86 4.38 -1.35
CA ALA A 27 -19.42 4.50 0.04
C ALA A 27 -17.88 4.52 0.17
N ALA A 28 -17.15 4.09 -0.86
CA ALA A 28 -15.69 4.12 -0.92
C ALA A 28 -15.13 5.44 -1.50
N MET A 29 -16.01 6.37 -1.88
CA MET A 29 -15.65 7.67 -2.47
C MET A 29 -16.01 8.85 -1.55
N MET A 30 -16.01 8.59 -0.24
CA MET A 30 -15.78 9.65 0.73
C MET A 30 -14.27 9.70 0.94
N GLU A 31 -13.67 10.90 0.93
CA GLU A 31 -12.30 11.13 1.40
C GLU A 31 -12.20 10.65 2.86
N LYS A 32 -12.01 9.35 3.01
CA LYS A 32 -11.74 8.70 4.27
C LYS A 32 -10.44 7.97 4.02
N ASP A 33 -9.47 8.29 4.86
CA ASP A 33 -8.20 7.58 4.89
C ASP A 33 -8.46 6.07 4.83
N ILE A 34 -7.59 5.33 4.14
CA ILE A 34 -7.61 3.88 4.14
C ILE A 34 -7.53 3.40 5.59
N SER A 35 -8.10 2.23 5.89
CA SER A 35 -7.97 1.67 7.23
C SER A 35 -6.58 1.05 7.43
N ALA A 36 -6.16 0.91 8.69
CA ALA A 36 -4.99 0.11 9.07
C ALA A 36 -5.03 -1.31 8.49
N ASP A 37 -6.19 -1.97 8.53
CA ASP A 37 -6.38 -3.30 7.91
C ASP A 37 -6.11 -3.28 6.39
N ARG A 38 -6.47 -2.17 5.72
CA ARG A 38 -6.23 -2.01 4.29
C ARG A 38 -4.75 -1.78 4.01
N ALA A 39 -4.06 -1.00 4.85
CA ALA A 39 -2.62 -0.80 4.80
C ALA A 39 -1.87 -2.12 5.01
N LEU A 40 -2.26 -2.92 6.01
CA LEU A 40 -1.71 -4.25 6.27
C LEU A 40 -1.86 -5.17 5.05
N GLN A 41 -3.04 -5.21 4.42
CA GLN A 41 -3.24 -5.99 3.19
C GLN A 41 -2.36 -5.52 2.04
N ILE A 42 -2.15 -4.21 1.89
CA ILE A 42 -1.25 -3.66 0.85
C ILE A 42 0.18 -4.13 1.11
N ALA A 43 0.67 -4.02 2.35
CA ALA A 43 2.00 -4.48 2.75
C ALA A 43 2.19 -5.99 2.55
N LEU A 44 1.23 -6.82 2.99
CA LEU A 44 1.26 -8.28 2.80
C LEU A 44 1.35 -8.66 1.32
N ASN A 45 0.50 -8.05 0.48
CA ASN A 45 0.51 -8.27 -0.96
C ASN A 45 1.83 -7.82 -1.60
N LYS A 46 2.41 -6.72 -1.11
CA LYS A 46 3.70 -6.22 -1.59
C LYS A 46 4.86 -7.13 -1.20
N ALA A 47 4.86 -7.64 0.03
CA ALA A 47 5.86 -8.56 0.55
C ALA A 47 5.70 -9.98 -0.03
N GLY A 48 4.53 -10.30 -0.57
CA GLY A 48 4.25 -11.61 -1.17
C GLY A 48 3.88 -12.68 -0.13
N TYR A 49 3.35 -12.27 1.02
CA TYR A 49 2.95 -13.15 2.12
C TYR A 49 1.46 -13.02 2.41
N ILE A 50 0.88 -14.06 2.99
CA ILE A 50 -0.40 -13.96 3.69
C ILE A 50 -0.17 -13.76 5.19
N GLU A 51 -1.16 -13.23 5.89
CA GLU A 51 -1.05 -12.90 7.32
C GLU A 51 -0.62 -14.11 8.19
N SER A 52 -1.06 -15.32 7.84
CA SER A 52 -0.68 -16.54 8.56
C SER A 52 0.79 -16.98 8.38
N GLU A 53 1.50 -16.41 7.40
CA GLU A 53 2.93 -16.66 7.17
C GLU A 53 3.81 -15.63 7.89
N VAL A 54 3.21 -14.54 8.38
CA VAL A 54 3.89 -13.46 9.09
C VAL A 54 3.89 -13.77 10.59
N GLY A 55 5.09 -13.80 11.18
CA GLY A 55 5.25 -14.11 12.61
C GLY A 55 4.87 -12.94 13.52
N TYR A 56 5.01 -11.72 13.02
CA TYR A 56 4.61 -10.49 13.69
C TYR A 56 4.26 -9.40 12.67
N SER A 57 3.16 -8.70 12.89
CA SER A 57 2.77 -7.54 12.08
C SER A 57 2.38 -6.38 12.99
N HIS A 58 2.77 -5.16 12.60
CA HIS A 58 2.37 -3.94 13.28
C HIS A 58 1.99 -2.87 12.25
N VAL A 59 1.02 -2.03 12.62
CA VAL A 59 0.58 -0.88 11.82
C VAL A 59 0.52 0.31 12.76
N GLU A 60 1.26 1.37 12.44
CA GLU A 60 1.32 2.61 13.20
C GLU A 60 0.96 3.81 12.31
N ASP A 61 0.29 4.81 12.89
CA ASP A 61 -0.01 6.08 12.21
C ASP A 61 1.21 7.00 12.34
N ASP A 62 1.77 7.47 11.23
CA ASP A 62 2.91 8.39 11.23
C ASP A 62 2.72 9.56 10.24
N THR A 63 3.69 10.47 10.19
CA THR A 63 3.71 11.62 9.29
C THR A 63 5.12 11.83 8.73
N GLU A 64 5.26 11.55 7.44
CA GLU A 64 6.52 11.67 6.69
C GLU A 64 6.45 12.89 5.78
N ASP A 65 7.36 13.84 5.98
CA ASP A 65 7.41 15.12 5.24
C ASP A 65 6.06 15.87 5.13
N GLY A 66 5.22 15.75 6.17
CA GLY A 66 3.89 16.37 6.23
C GLY A 66 2.78 15.58 5.54
N VAL A 67 3.07 14.37 5.07
CA VAL A 67 2.10 13.41 4.52
C VAL A 67 1.77 12.38 5.59
N ARG A 68 0.49 12.14 5.85
CA ARG A 68 0.07 11.10 6.80
C ARG A 68 0.24 9.73 6.15
N VAL A 69 0.93 8.84 6.85
CA VAL A 69 1.23 7.49 6.38
C VAL A 69 0.86 6.46 7.44
N TYR A 70 0.59 5.24 6.98
CA TYR A 70 0.72 4.05 7.82
C TYR A 70 2.13 3.51 7.66
N GLU A 71 2.86 3.39 8.76
CA GLU A 71 4.06 2.55 8.82
C GLU A 71 3.62 1.12 9.13
N VAL A 72 3.85 0.20 8.19
CA VAL A 72 3.50 -1.22 8.32
C VAL A 72 4.75 -2.06 8.41
N LYS A 73 4.94 -2.72 9.55
CA LYS A 73 6.05 -3.64 9.83
C LYS A 73 5.56 -5.08 9.74
N LEU A 74 6.27 -5.93 8.98
CA LEU A 74 6.03 -7.37 8.87
C LEU A 74 7.32 -8.12 9.18
N VAL A 75 7.27 -9.09 10.08
CA VAL A 75 8.42 -9.93 10.42
C VAL A 75 8.16 -11.36 9.95
N VAL A 76 9.00 -11.86 9.05
CA VAL A 76 8.97 -13.23 8.53
C VAL A 76 10.31 -13.90 8.83
N GLY A 77 10.31 -14.81 9.80
CA GLY A 77 11.54 -15.42 10.31
C GLY A 77 12.42 -14.38 11.02
N HIS A 78 13.53 -14.01 10.38
CA HIS A 78 14.47 -12.98 10.87
C HIS A 78 14.47 -11.72 10.00
N VAL A 79 13.59 -11.65 8.99
CA VAL A 79 13.53 -10.53 8.06
C VAL A 79 12.39 -9.60 8.48
N GLU A 80 12.69 -8.32 8.63
CA GLU A 80 11.70 -7.25 8.83
C GLU A 80 11.47 -6.52 7.51
N TYR A 81 10.21 -6.34 7.14
CA TYR A 81 9.77 -5.54 6.00
C TYR A 81 8.99 -4.35 6.54
N THR A 82 9.40 -3.15 6.19
CA THR A 82 8.72 -1.91 6.58
C THR A 82 8.20 -1.21 5.33
N TYR A 83 6.96 -0.75 5.38
CA TYR A 83 6.32 -0.01 4.29
C TYR A 83 5.66 1.25 4.83
N GLU A 84 5.95 2.38 4.21
CA GLU A 84 5.21 3.62 4.44
C GLU A 84 4.11 3.75 3.38
N ILE A 85 2.85 3.80 3.82
CA ILE A 85 1.70 3.78 2.94
C ILE A 85 0.88 5.04 3.14
N ASP A 86 0.76 5.86 2.10
CA ASP A 86 -0.06 7.08 2.08
C ASP A 86 -1.49 6.78 2.54
N MET A 87 -1.93 7.44 3.62
CA MET A 87 -3.23 7.17 4.23
C MET A 87 -4.40 7.53 3.33
N THR A 88 -4.25 8.48 2.41
CA THR A 88 -5.36 8.96 1.58
C THR A 88 -5.56 8.11 0.32
N THR A 89 -4.46 7.60 -0.24
CA THR A 89 -4.43 6.94 -1.55
C THR A 89 -4.09 5.46 -1.47
N GLY A 90 -3.46 5.00 -0.38
CA GLY A 90 -2.92 3.66 -0.24
C GLY A 90 -1.69 3.37 -1.10
N GLN A 91 -1.02 4.42 -1.60
CA GLN A 91 0.24 4.26 -2.32
C GLN A 91 1.39 3.97 -1.36
N ILE A 92 2.27 3.04 -1.72
CA ILE A 92 3.51 2.81 -0.98
C ILE A 92 4.48 3.93 -1.36
N LEU A 93 4.87 4.73 -0.38
CA LEU A 93 5.79 5.86 -0.53
C LEU A 93 7.24 5.42 -0.34
N ASP A 94 7.49 4.55 0.65
CA ASP A 94 8.80 3.95 0.87
C ASP A 94 8.70 2.47 1.30
N SER A 95 9.82 1.75 1.18
CA SER A 95 9.96 0.38 1.64
C SER A 95 11.40 0.06 2.06
N GLU A 96 11.55 -0.53 3.24
CA GLU A 96 12.83 -0.99 3.79
C GLU A 96 12.77 -2.49 4.12
N VAL A 97 13.92 -3.16 4.04
CA VAL A 97 14.06 -4.58 4.39
C VAL A 97 15.32 -4.77 5.22
N ASP A 98 15.14 -5.26 6.44
CA ASP A 98 16.19 -5.48 7.43
C ASP A 98 16.33 -6.96 7.82
N LEU A 99 17.54 -7.36 8.26
CA LEU A 99 17.93 -8.74 8.62
C LEU A 99 18.39 -8.89 10.08
#